data_AF-T0R1D3-F1
#
_entry.id   AF-T0R1D3-F1
#
_cell.length_a   1.000
_cell.length_b   1.000
_cell.length_c   1.000
_cell.angle_alpha   90.00
_cell.angle_beta   90.00
_cell.angle_gamma   90.00
#
_symmetry.space_group_name_H-M   'P 1'
#
loop_
_entity.id
_entity.type
_entity.pdbx_description
1 polymer ?
#
loop_
_entity_poly.entity_id
_entity_poly.type
_entity_poly.pdbx_seq_one_letter_code
_entity_poly.pdbx_strand_id
1 'polypeptide(L)'
;MILKRMVAVLILSASIFANNCEEITYSKKWIDYPSKWNESCANFIKDAMIEGNCSELKIKRVNESKIIQTSIGSSLMCVYHGEEGIYQVMASQMAEPHQAILLFSKWD
;
A
#
# COMPACT_ATOMS: atom_id res chain seq x y z
N MET A 1 -40.74 -23.48 18.94
CA MET A 1 -40.37 -22.09 19.32
C MET A 1 -38.86 -21.81 19.33
N ILE A 2 -38.02 -22.62 18.66
CA ILE A 2 -36.54 -22.51 18.76
C ILE A 2 -35.91 -21.93 17.48
N LEU A 3 -36.60 -22.05 16.33
CA LEU A 3 -36.07 -21.63 15.02
C LEU A 3 -35.97 -20.10 14.84
N LYS A 4 -36.81 -19.32 15.55
CA LYS A 4 -36.81 -17.84 15.46
C LYS A 4 -35.63 -17.17 16.16
N ARG A 5 -34.86 -17.89 16.99
CA ARG A 5 -33.71 -17.31 17.71
C ARG A 5 -32.35 -17.54 17.03
N MET A 6 -32.27 -18.42 16.03
CA MET A 6 -31.02 -18.69 15.31
C MET A 6 -30.73 -17.71 14.17
N VAL A 7 -31.73 -16.99 13.65
CA VAL A 7 -31.53 -16.05 12.53
C VAL A 7 -30.91 -14.71 12.99
N ALA A 8 -31.07 -14.34 14.26
CA ALA A 8 -30.56 -13.07 14.78
C ALA A 8 -29.03 -13.04 15.00
N VAL A 9 -28.36 -14.19 15.04
CA VAL A 9 -26.90 -14.28 15.30
C VAL A 9 -26.07 -14.14 14.02
N LEU A 10 -26.67 -14.36 12.84
CA LEU A 10 -25.98 -14.27 11.55
C LEU A 10 -25.82 -12.84 11.01
N ILE A 11 -26.45 -11.84 11.64
CA ILE A 11 -26.39 -10.43 11.20
C ILE A 11 -25.32 -9.63 11.99
N LEU A 12 -24.80 -10.18 13.08
CA LEU A 12 -23.79 -9.52 13.93
C LEU A 12 -22.34 -9.81 13.53
N SER A 13 -22.10 -10.61 12.49
CA SER A 13 -20.76 -10.83 11.93
C SER A 13 -20.36 -9.83 10.85
N ALA A 14 -21.13 -8.75 10.65
CA ALA A 14 -20.63 -7.53 9.98
C ALA A 14 -19.67 -6.77 10.93
N SER A 15 -18.65 -7.48 11.42
CA SER A 15 -17.57 -6.91 12.20
C SER A 15 -16.76 -6.01 11.29
N ILE A 16 -17.07 -4.71 11.33
CA ILE A 16 -16.08 -3.65 11.52
C ILE A 16 -14.77 -3.93 10.77
N PHE A 17 -14.76 -3.72 9.44
CA PHE A 17 -13.51 -3.41 8.76
C PHE A 17 -13.11 -2.01 9.21
N ALA A 18 -12.45 -1.91 10.37
CA ALA A 18 -11.65 -0.74 10.68
C ALA A 18 -10.61 -0.64 9.55
N ASN A 19 -10.85 0.31 8.65
CA ASN A 19 -10.01 0.53 7.48
C ASN A 19 -8.77 1.29 7.96
N ASN A 20 -7.83 0.57 8.57
CA ASN A 20 -6.58 1.11 9.12
C ASN A 20 -5.59 1.56 8.02
N CYS A 21 -6.11 1.82 6.82
CA CYS A 21 -5.36 2.31 5.67
C CYS A 21 -4.78 3.67 6.01
N GLU A 22 -3.44 3.71 6.05
CA GLU A 22 -2.71 4.96 6.14
C GLU A 22 -3.07 5.80 7.38
N GLU A 23 -3.52 5.19 8.49
CA GLU A 23 -3.88 5.94 9.71
C GLU A 23 -2.65 6.40 10.51
N ILE A 24 -1.51 5.71 10.35
CA ILE A 24 -0.25 6.02 11.02
C ILE A 24 0.90 6.05 10.01
N THR A 25 1.96 6.79 10.33
CA THR A 25 3.25 6.72 9.63
C THR A 25 3.87 5.33 9.81
N TYR A 26 4.39 4.75 8.73
CA TYR A 26 5.02 3.43 8.76
C TYR A 26 6.15 3.28 7.73
N SER A 27 6.96 2.24 7.92
CA SER A 27 7.95 1.79 6.94
C SER A 27 7.68 0.34 6.55
N LYS A 28 7.83 0.01 5.27
CA LYS A 28 7.69 -1.35 4.75
C LYS A 28 8.92 -1.73 3.96
N LYS A 29 9.41 -2.94 4.16
CA LYS A 29 10.57 -3.49 3.45
C LYS A 29 10.17 -4.74 2.69
N TRP A 30 10.57 -4.82 1.43
CA TRP A 30 10.50 -6.05 0.64
C TRP A 30 11.91 -6.57 0.38
N ILE A 31 12.03 -7.88 0.49
CA ILE A 31 13.20 -8.67 0.09
C ILE A 31 12.73 -9.58 -1.04
N ASP A 32 13.47 -9.59 -2.13
CA ASP A 32 13.16 -10.36 -3.34
C ASP A 32 11.83 -9.98 -4.00
N TYR A 33 11.60 -8.67 -4.21
CA TYR A 33 10.38 -8.21 -4.86
C TYR A 33 10.36 -8.55 -6.37
N PRO A 34 9.16 -8.71 -6.98
CA PRO A 34 9.04 -9.04 -8.40
C PRO A 34 9.65 -7.96 -9.30
N SER A 35 10.49 -8.36 -10.27
CA SER A 35 11.23 -7.39 -11.09
C SER A 35 10.35 -6.37 -11.83
N LYS A 36 9.14 -6.79 -12.23
CA LYS A 36 8.12 -5.93 -12.87
C LYS A 36 7.72 -4.72 -12.04
N TRP A 37 7.92 -4.73 -10.71
CA TRP A 37 7.58 -3.58 -9.87
C TRP A 37 8.48 -2.38 -10.15
N ASN A 38 9.71 -2.59 -10.62
CA ASN A 38 10.65 -1.52 -10.94
C ASN A 38 10.25 -0.69 -12.18
N GLU A 39 9.24 -1.11 -12.92
CA GLU A 39 8.68 -0.34 -14.05
C GLU A 39 7.99 0.95 -13.58
N SER A 40 7.42 0.94 -12.37
CA SER A 40 6.71 2.09 -11.81
C SER A 40 6.66 2.01 -10.29
N CYS A 41 7.00 3.12 -9.64
CA CYS A 41 6.82 3.29 -8.21
C CYS A 41 5.39 3.06 -7.71
N ALA A 42 4.39 3.25 -8.59
CA ALA A 42 3.00 2.98 -8.26
C ALA A 42 2.78 1.53 -7.82
N ASN A 43 3.59 0.58 -8.31
CA ASN A 43 3.47 -0.83 -7.93
C ASN A 43 3.74 -1.03 -6.43
N PHE A 44 4.79 -0.44 -5.89
CA PHE A 44 5.12 -0.52 -4.46
C PHE A 44 4.08 0.18 -3.58
N ILE A 45 3.59 1.34 -4.02
CA ILE A 45 2.58 2.11 -3.29
C ILE A 45 1.25 1.34 -3.27
N LYS A 46 0.78 0.85 -4.41
CA LYS A 46 -0.47 0.08 -4.51
C LYS A 46 -0.39 -1.20 -3.70
N ASP A 47 0.75 -1.90 -3.72
CA ASP A 47 0.97 -3.09 -2.90
C ASP A 47 0.92 -2.79 -1.40
N ALA A 48 1.60 -1.73 -0.95
CA ALA A 48 1.53 -1.29 0.45
C ALA A 48 0.10 -0.89 0.87
N MET A 49 -0.65 -0.23 -0.02
CA MET A 49 -2.06 0.11 0.23
C MET A 49 -2.95 -1.14 0.31
N ILE A 50 -2.75 -2.14 -0.56
CA ILE A 50 -3.48 -3.41 -0.51
C ILE A 50 -3.24 -4.11 0.82
N GLU A 51 -1.98 -4.21 1.25
CA GLU A 51 -1.64 -4.82 2.53
C GLU A 51 -2.15 -4.00 3.74
N GLY A 52 -2.20 -2.68 3.61
CA GLY A 52 -2.82 -1.76 4.57
C GLY A 52 -4.35 -1.80 4.58
N ASN A 53 -4.98 -2.73 3.84
CA ASN A 53 -6.43 -2.86 3.68
C ASN A 53 -7.13 -1.60 3.13
N CYS A 54 -6.41 -0.78 2.36
CA CYS A 54 -7.00 0.37 1.68
C CYS A 54 -8.10 -0.07 0.71
N SER A 55 -9.15 0.75 0.59
CA SER A 55 -10.24 0.47 -0.35
C SER A 55 -9.74 0.55 -1.79
N GLU A 56 -10.35 -0.25 -2.68
CA GLU A 56 -10.00 -0.21 -4.11
C GLU A 56 -10.12 1.21 -4.71
N LEU A 57 -11.08 1.99 -4.24
CA LEU A 57 -11.26 3.37 -4.68
C LEU A 57 -10.05 4.24 -4.30
N LYS A 58 -9.47 4.07 -3.11
CA LYS A 58 -8.24 4.75 -2.71
C LYS A 58 -7.06 4.30 -3.56
N ILE A 59 -6.90 2.99 -3.78
CA ILE A 59 -5.81 2.43 -4.59
C ILE A 59 -5.88 2.96 -6.04
N LYS A 60 -7.08 3.02 -6.64
CA LYS A 60 -7.30 3.56 -8.00
C LYS A 60 -7.02 5.06 -8.13
N ARG A 61 -7.02 5.82 -7.02
CA ARG A 61 -6.68 7.25 -7.01
C ARG A 61 -5.18 7.51 -7.02
N VAL A 62 -4.33 6.49 -6.84
CA VAL A 62 -2.88 6.63 -7.02
C VAL A 62 -2.62 7.04 -8.47
N ASN A 63 -2.41 8.33 -8.65
CA ASN A 63 -2.22 8.92 -9.96
C ASN A 63 -0.74 8.90 -10.30
N GLU A 64 -0.35 8.04 -11.23
CA GLU A 64 1.05 7.83 -11.62
C GLU A 64 1.70 9.11 -12.16
N SER A 65 0.92 10.02 -12.75
CA SER A 65 1.42 11.32 -13.24
C SER A 65 1.87 12.28 -12.12
N LYS A 66 1.48 12.01 -10.87
CA LYS A 66 1.89 12.80 -9.69
C LYS A 66 3.07 12.18 -8.95
N ILE A 67 3.61 11.07 -9.45
CA ILE A 67 4.79 10.43 -8.86
C ILE A 67 6.03 11.10 -9.43
N ILE A 68 6.82 11.72 -8.56
CA ILE A 68 8.13 12.25 -8.93
C ILE A 68 9.11 11.10 -8.78
N GLN A 69 9.61 10.60 -9.91
CA GLN A 69 10.44 9.40 -9.97
C GLN A 69 11.82 9.72 -10.58
N THR A 70 12.86 9.12 -10.00
CA THR A 70 14.21 9.09 -10.55
C THR A 70 14.72 7.66 -10.58
N SER A 71 15.48 7.33 -11.62
CA SER A 71 16.07 6.00 -11.79
C SER A 71 17.56 6.13 -12.10
N ILE A 72 18.37 5.30 -11.45
CA ILE A 72 19.81 5.23 -11.68
C ILE A 72 20.16 3.74 -11.84
N GLY A 73 20.48 3.34 -13.07
CA GLY A 73 20.63 1.92 -13.43
C GLY A 73 19.35 1.16 -13.12
N SER A 74 19.46 0.02 -12.42
CA SER A 74 18.32 -0.79 -11.97
C SER A 74 17.81 -0.42 -10.57
N SER A 75 18.13 0.80 -10.11
CA SER A 75 17.61 1.36 -8.86
C SER A 75 16.59 2.46 -9.15
N LEU A 76 15.58 2.53 -8.31
CA LEU A 76 14.41 3.39 -8.44
C LEU A 76 14.21 4.15 -7.13
N MET A 77 13.95 5.46 -7.22
CA MET A 77 13.50 6.25 -6.09
C MET A 77 12.36 7.15 -6.51
N CYS A 78 11.37 7.33 -5.63
CA CYS A 78 10.30 8.27 -5.90
C CYS A 78 9.64 8.82 -4.65
N VAL A 79 8.91 9.91 -4.88
CA VAL A 79 8.01 10.53 -3.92
C VAL A 79 6.63 10.68 -4.55
N TYR A 80 5.59 10.34 -3.80
CA TYR A 80 4.20 10.56 -4.18
C TYR A 80 3.45 11.26 -3.06
N HIS A 81 2.85 12.41 -3.38
CA HIS A 81 1.98 13.16 -2.47
C HIS A 81 0.54 12.66 -2.64
N GLY A 82 0.12 11.78 -1.73
CA GLY A 82 -1.24 11.27 -1.65
C GLY A 82 -2.16 12.18 -0.82
N GLU A 83 -3.44 11.81 -0.79
CA GLU A 83 -4.45 12.52 0.01
C GLU A 83 -4.20 12.41 1.52
N GLU A 84 -3.70 11.25 2.00
CA GLU A 84 -3.52 10.99 3.43
C GLU A 84 -2.10 11.20 3.92
N GLY A 85 -1.12 11.22 3.02
CA GLY A 85 0.29 11.37 3.37
C GLY A 85 1.23 11.39 2.19
N ILE A 86 2.53 11.33 2.49
CA ILE A 86 3.61 11.19 1.52
C ILE A 86 4.10 9.75 1.51
N TYR A 87 4.23 9.20 0.31
CA TYR A 87 4.93 7.97 0.03
C TYR A 87 6.33 8.26 -0.49
N GLN A 88 7.34 7.61 0.07
CA GLN A 88 8.70 7.60 -0.44
C GLN A 88 9.13 6.16 -0.69
N VAL A 89 9.60 5.85 -1.88
CA VAL A 89 10.07 4.50 -2.23
C VAL A 89 11.51 4.58 -2.66
N MET A 90 12.31 3.62 -2.18
CA MET A 90 13.67 3.36 -2.65
C MET A 90 13.77 1.87 -2.93
N ALA A 91 14.02 1.51 -4.18
CA ALA A 91 14.13 0.13 -4.63
C ALA A 91 15.42 -0.08 -5.42
N SER A 92 16.04 -1.25 -5.27
CA SER A 92 17.25 -1.62 -5.98
C SER A 92 17.19 -3.07 -6.43
N GLN A 93 17.31 -3.26 -7.74
CA GLN A 93 17.57 -4.57 -8.34
C GLN A 93 19.07 -4.86 -8.49
N MET A 94 19.93 -3.91 -8.14
CA MET A 94 21.38 -4.13 -8.10
C MET A 94 21.79 -4.89 -6.83
N ALA A 95 20.98 -4.83 -5.77
CA ALA A 95 21.10 -5.70 -4.63
C ALA A 95 20.55 -7.09 -4.97
N GLU A 96 21.27 -8.15 -4.58
CA GLU A 96 20.79 -9.53 -4.63
C GLU A 96 20.53 -10.03 -3.19
N PRO A 97 19.30 -10.46 -2.86
CA PRO A 97 18.08 -10.37 -3.68
C PRO A 97 17.60 -8.91 -3.82
N HIS A 98 16.70 -8.63 -4.77
CA HIS A 98 16.17 -7.28 -4.98
C HIS A 98 15.58 -6.71 -3.69
N GLN A 99 15.88 -5.46 -3.34
CA GLN A 99 15.42 -4.87 -2.09
C GLN A 99 14.68 -3.56 -2.32
N ALA A 100 13.58 -3.37 -1.59
CA ALA A 100 12.86 -2.12 -1.58
C ALA A 100 12.46 -1.71 -0.17
N ILE A 101 12.43 -0.41 0.07
CA ILE A 101 11.84 0.20 1.25
C ILE A 101 10.85 1.28 0.82
N LEU A 102 9.69 1.28 1.46
CA LEU A 102 8.69 2.33 1.37
C LEU A 102 8.55 2.97 2.75
N LEU A 103 8.51 4.30 2.78
CA LEU A 103 8.18 5.11 3.94
C LEU A 103 6.88 5.84 3.63
N PHE A 104 5.86 5.62 4.44
CA PHE A 104 4.62 6.39 4.41
C PHE A 104 4.60 7.35 5.61
N SER A 105 4.41 8.64 5.35
CA SER A 105 4.28 9.69 6.36
C SER A 105 2.87 10.29 6.29
N LYS A 106 2.06 10.08 7.33
CA LYS A 106 0.71 10.63 7.44
C LYS A 106 0.76 12.17 7.49
N TRP A 107 -0.15 12.84 6.78
CA TRP A 107 -0.43 14.27 6.98
C TRP A 107 -1.18 14.49 8.30
N ASP A 108 -0.79 15.52 9.05
CA ASP A 108 -1.45 15.94 10.30
C ASP A 108 -2.98 16.14 10.17
#